data_AF-A0A0F4EP17-F1
#
_entry.id   AF-A0A0F4EP17-F1
#
_cell.length_a   1.000
_cell.length_b   1.000
_cell.length_c   1.000
_cell.angle_alpha   90.00
_cell.angle_beta   90.00
_cell.angle_gamma   90.00
#
_symmetry.space_group_name_H-M   'P 1'
#
loop_
_entity.id
_entity.type
_entity.pdbx_description
1 polymer ?
#
loop_
_entity_poly.entity_id
_entity_poly.type
_entity_poly.pdbx_seq_one_letter_code
_entity_poly.pdbx_strand_id
1 'polypeptide(L)'
;MSSLLRLSYVPPFVDHTEWTRWRSLISLCFDPKLSGRASAMQLGVAAADETWSGVLTLSPDAEDADTAGMRAQFICRGQFVEFVQPSKISSNLEPWRPAIDDFEMFVAGCNPGISEGTQQADEGPR
;
A
#
# COMPACT_ATOMS: atom_id res chain seq x y z
N MET A 1 -16.37 -19.74 19.04
CA MET A 1 -15.11 -19.11 18.61
C MET A 1 -15.10 -18.68 17.13
N SER A 2 -15.85 -19.35 16.24
CA SER A 2 -15.88 -19.04 14.79
C SER A 2 -16.54 -17.69 14.41
N SER A 3 -17.45 -17.16 15.23
CA SER A 3 -18.20 -15.94 14.91
C SER A 3 -17.41 -14.63 15.12
N LEU A 4 -16.41 -14.64 16.00
CA LEU A 4 -15.57 -13.46 16.27
C LEU A 4 -14.55 -13.23 15.15
N LEU A 5 -13.97 -14.30 14.61
CA LEU A 5 -13.08 -14.23 13.44
C LEU A 5 -13.80 -13.60 12.23
N ARG A 6 -15.09 -13.92 12.00
CA ARG A 6 -15.88 -13.36 10.90
C ARG A 6 -16.14 -11.85 11.01
N LEU A 7 -16.23 -11.31 12.22
CA LEU A 7 -16.43 -9.88 12.45
C LEU A 7 -15.13 -9.08 12.30
N SER A 8 -13.97 -9.72 12.48
CA SER A 8 -12.68 -9.04 12.48
C SER A 8 -12.18 -8.61 11.10
N TYR A 9 -12.80 -9.01 9.97
CA TYR A 9 -12.37 -8.66 8.61
C TYR A 9 -13.52 -8.18 7.73
N VAL A 10 -14.56 -7.58 8.31
CA VAL A 10 -15.62 -6.95 7.51
C VAL A 10 -15.17 -5.52 7.13
N PRO A 11 -15.47 -5.03 5.92
CA PRO A 11 -15.25 -3.64 5.55
C PRO A 11 -15.92 -2.65 6.52
N PRO A 12 -15.45 -1.39 6.60
CA PRO A 12 -14.36 -0.81 5.82
C PRO A 12 -12.96 -1.30 6.27
N PHE A 13 -12.01 -1.34 5.33
CA PHE A 13 -10.63 -1.80 5.58
C PHE A 13 -9.61 -0.66 5.70
N VAL A 14 -9.90 0.47 5.07
CA VAL A 14 -9.07 1.67 5.07
C VAL A 14 -9.76 2.73 5.93
N ASP A 15 -8.98 3.40 6.78
CA ASP A 15 -9.47 4.50 7.61
C ASP A 15 -9.42 5.82 6.84
N HIS A 16 -8.26 6.11 6.28
CA HIS A 16 -7.96 7.37 5.63
C HIS A 16 -6.84 7.21 4.60
N THR A 17 -6.83 8.12 3.62
CA THR A 17 -5.73 8.30 2.66
C THR A 17 -5.39 9.78 2.54
N GLU A 18 -4.11 10.11 2.44
CA GLU A 18 -3.64 11.47 2.16
C GLU A 18 -2.51 11.47 1.13
N TRP A 19 -2.58 12.42 0.20
CA TRP A 19 -1.40 12.78 -0.58
C TRP A 19 -0.45 13.61 0.29
N THR A 20 0.78 13.11 0.41
CA THR A 20 1.84 13.73 1.21
C THR A 20 3.12 13.86 0.39
N ARG A 21 4.13 14.52 0.98
CA ARG A 21 5.49 14.55 0.43
C ARG A 21 6.43 13.72 1.29
N TRP A 22 6.94 12.65 0.73
CA TRP A 22 8.02 11.87 1.33
C TRP A 22 9.32 12.15 0.58
N ARG A 23 10.34 12.67 1.29
CA ARG A 23 11.64 13.07 0.70
C ARG A 23 11.47 13.96 -0.55
N SER A 24 10.57 14.94 -0.47
CA SER A 24 10.20 15.89 -1.53
C SER A 24 9.36 15.35 -2.69
N LEU A 25 9.11 14.05 -2.76
CA LEU A 25 8.30 13.40 -3.80
C LEU A 25 6.87 13.14 -3.31
N ILE A 26 5.90 13.25 -4.21
CA ILE A 26 4.49 12.97 -3.91
C ILE A 26 4.31 11.48 -3.61
N SER A 27 3.55 11.16 -2.58
CA SER A 27 3.24 9.80 -2.15
C SER A 27 1.82 9.76 -1.58
N LEU A 28 1.10 8.67 -1.83
CA LEU A 28 -0.19 8.43 -1.19
C LEU A 28 0.04 7.62 0.09
N CYS A 29 -0.15 8.25 1.23
CA CYS A 29 -0.15 7.57 2.52
C CYS A 29 -1.55 6.97 2.77
N PHE A 30 -1.61 5.74 3.27
CA PHE A 30 -2.87 5.13 3.72
C PHE A 30 -2.74 4.53 5.12
N ASP A 31 -3.83 4.60 5.86
CA ASP A 31 -3.97 4.04 7.21
C ASP A 31 -4.96 2.85 7.18
N PRO A 32 -4.49 1.61 7.40
CA PRO A 32 -5.39 0.47 7.49
C PRO A 32 -6.11 0.43 8.85
N LYS A 33 -7.42 0.14 8.82
CA LYS A 33 -8.19 -0.19 10.03
C LYS A 33 -7.76 -1.55 10.57
N LEU A 34 -8.09 -1.85 11.84
CA LEU A 34 -7.88 -3.18 12.42
C LEU A 34 -8.50 -4.30 11.57
N SER A 35 -9.64 -4.03 10.94
CA SER A 35 -10.30 -4.95 10.01
C SER A 35 -9.48 -5.22 8.75
N GLY A 36 -8.82 -4.20 8.20
CA GLY A 36 -7.92 -4.34 7.05
C GLY A 36 -6.63 -5.09 7.41
N ARG A 37 -6.09 -4.86 8.61
CA ARG A 37 -4.92 -5.61 9.11
C ARG A 37 -5.25 -7.10 9.31
N ALA A 38 -6.43 -7.39 9.85
CA ALA A 38 -6.90 -8.76 10.03
C ALA A 38 -7.25 -9.45 8.70
N SER A 39 -7.77 -8.72 7.70
CA SER A 39 -8.04 -9.27 6.37
C SER A 39 -6.76 -9.60 5.62
N ALA A 40 -5.71 -8.79 5.77
CA ALA A 40 -4.39 -9.02 5.16
C ALA A 40 -3.70 -10.32 5.64
N MET A 41 -4.07 -10.82 6.83
CA MET A 41 -3.60 -12.11 7.35
C MET A 41 -4.31 -13.32 6.73
N GLN A 42 -5.35 -13.11 5.91
CA GLN A 42 -6.05 -14.17 5.20
C GLN A 42 -5.37 -14.46 3.87
N LEU A 43 -5.23 -15.74 3.53
CA LEU A 43 -4.71 -16.15 2.23
C LEU A 43 -5.77 -15.87 1.15
N GLY A 44 -5.52 -14.90 0.26
CA GLY A 44 -6.37 -14.64 -0.90
C GLY A 44 -6.24 -13.24 -1.50
N VAL A 45 -6.51 -13.10 -2.80
CA VAL A 45 -6.43 -11.83 -3.56
C VAL A 45 -7.68 -10.95 -3.43
N ALA A 46 -8.84 -11.54 -3.16
CA ALA A 46 -10.12 -10.80 -3.13
C ALA A 46 -10.18 -9.73 -2.03
N ALA A 47 -9.62 -10.00 -0.85
CA ALA A 47 -9.53 -9.01 0.22
C ALA A 47 -8.57 -7.86 -0.12
N ALA A 48 -7.52 -8.13 -0.90
CA ALA A 48 -6.59 -7.11 -1.35
C ALA A 48 -7.26 -6.18 -2.39
N ASP A 49 -8.04 -6.74 -3.31
CA ASP A 49 -8.79 -5.97 -4.31
C ASP A 49 -9.84 -5.06 -3.66
N GLU A 50 -10.62 -5.58 -2.71
CA GLU A 50 -11.62 -4.79 -1.98
C GLU A 50 -10.96 -3.68 -1.16
N THR A 51 -9.82 -3.95 -0.53
CA THR A 51 -9.08 -2.93 0.21
C THR A 51 -8.48 -1.89 -0.74
N TRP A 52 -7.97 -2.29 -1.92
CA TRP A 52 -7.49 -1.37 -2.95
C TRP A 52 -8.60 -0.43 -3.43
N SER A 53 -9.79 -0.95 -3.70
CA SER A 53 -10.95 -0.12 -4.02
C SER A 53 -11.29 0.87 -2.90
N GLY A 54 -11.12 0.48 -1.64
CA GLY A 54 -11.25 1.38 -0.49
C GLY A 54 -10.23 2.52 -0.49
N VAL A 55 -8.96 2.24 -0.84
CA VAL A 55 -7.91 3.27 -1.01
C VAL A 55 -8.32 4.26 -2.09
N LEU A 56 -8.74 3.77 -3.27
CA LEU A 56 -9.15 4.63 -4.38
C LEU A 56 -10.39 5.46 -4.04
N THR A 57 -11.36 4.88 -3.34
CA THR A 57 -12.60 5.58 -2.93
C THR A 57 -12.31 6.77 -1.99
N LEU A 58 -11.29 6.64 -1.14
CA LEU A 58 -10.92 7.68 -0.17
C LEU A 58 -9.90 8.68 -0.72
N SER A 59 -9.26 8.38 -1.86
CA SER A 59 -8.26 9.25 -2.46
C SER A 59 -8.93 10.36 -3.28
N PRO A 60 -8.66 11.65 -2.98
CA PRO A 60 -9.29 12.76 -3.71
C PRO A 60 -8.90 12.82 -5.20
N ASP A 61 -7.74 12.24 -5.56
CA ASP A 61 -7.23 12.16 -6.93
C ASP A 61 -7.04 10.68 -7.31
N ALA A 62 -8.14 9.92 -7.31
CA ALA A 62 -8.13 8.47 -7.49
C ALA A 62 -7.47 8.01 -8.81
N GLU A 63 -7.60 8.80 -9.89
CA GLU A 63 -6.97 8.49 -11.18
C GLU A 63 -5.43 8.50 -11.10
N ASP A 64 -4.85 9.42 -10.33
CA ASP A 64 -3.40 9.48 -10.08
C ASP A 64 -2.93 8.36 -9.13
N ALA A 65 -3.84 7.80 -8.34
CA ALA A 65 -3.58 6.69 -7.43
C ALA A 65 -3.73 5.31 -8.09
N ASP A 66 -4.55 5.17 -9.14
CA ASP A 66 -4.87 3.89 -9.78
C ASP A 66 -3.85 3.47 -10.86
N THR A 67 -2.57 3.48 -10.47
CA THR A 67 -1.50 2.99 -11.32
C THR A 67 -1.14 1.54 -10.99
N ALA A 68 -0.72 0.77 -12.00
CA ALA A 68 -0.29 -0.62 -11.79
C ALA A 68 0.85 -0.74 -10.76
N GLY A 69 1.79 0.21 -10.75
CA GLY A 69 2.90 0.24 -9.80
C GLY A 69 2.45 0.54 -8.37
N MET A 70 1.51 1.45 -8.15
CA MET A 70 0.96 1.72 -6.82
C MET A 70 0.14 0.55 -6.28
N ARG A 71 -0.68 -0.08 -7.13
CA ARG A 71 -1.45 -1.27 -6.75
C ARG A 71 -0.53 -2.44 -6.38
N ALA A 72 0.53 -2.69 -7.15
CA ALA A 72 1.51 -3.74 -6.84
C ALA A 72 2.25 -3.47 -5.52
N GLN A 73 2.66 -2.21 -5.27
CA GLN A 73 3.21 -1.81 -3.96
C GLN A 73 2.21 -2.08 -2.82
N PHE A 74 0.94 -1.72 -3.01
CA PHE A 74 -0.11 -1.92 -2.02
C PHE A 74 -0.29 -3.39 -1.66
N ILE A 75 -0.44 -4.26 -2.65
CA ILE A 75 -0.63 -5.71 -2.45
C ILE A 75 0.56 -6.29 -1.70
N CYS A 76 1.79 -6.01 -2.15
CA CYS A 76 3.00 -6.52 -1.52
C CYS A 76 3.13 -6.02 -0.07
N ARG A 77 2.90 -4.71 0.17
CA ARG A 77 2.98 -4.13 1.52
C ARG A 77 1.91 -4.70 2.45
N GLY A 78 0.66 -4.83 2.00
CA GLY A 78 -0.42 -5.39 2.81
C GLY A 78 -0.13 -6.84 3.24
N GLN A 79 0.36 -7.66 2.30
CA GLN A 79 0.66 -9.07 2.56
C GLN A 79 1.96 -9.30 3.36
N PHE A 80 2.88 -8.34 3.42
CA PHE A 80 4.21 -8.56 4.02
C PHE A 80 4.50 -7.67 5.24
N VAL A 81 4.05 -6.41 5.25
CA VAL A 81 4.31 -5.47 6.36
C VAL A 81 3.61 -5.88 7.65
N GLU A 82 2.41 -6.48 7.58
CA GLU A 82 1.77 -7.01 8.79
C GLU A 82 2.58 -8.15 9.43
N PHE A 83 3.32 -8.93 8.64
CA PHE A 83 4.17 -10.00 9.17
C PHE A 83 5.52 -9.49 9.68
N VAL A 84 6.10 -8.48 9.03
CA VAL A 84 7.49 -8.02 9.32
C VAL A 84 7.54 -6.78 10.22
N GLN A 85 6.53 -5.91 10.15
CA GLN A 85 6.45 -4.64 10.87
C GLN A 85 5.00 -4.34 11.33
N PRO A 86 4.41 -5.18 12.21
CA PRO A 86 3.01 -5.03 12.64
C PRO A 86 2.70 -3.72 13.38
N SER A 87 3.71 -3.07 13.95
CA SER A 87 3.55 -1.78 14.63
C SER A 87 3.51 -0.58 13.68
N LYS A 88 3.71 -0.78 12.37
CA LYS A 88 3.71 0.31 11.39
C LYS A 88 2.28 0.81 11.20
N ILE A 89 2.04 2.08 11.54
CA ILE A 89 0.69 2.67 11.57
C ILE A 89 0.19 2.99 10.17
N SER A 90 1.06 3.53 9.30
CA SER A 90 0.72 3.99 7.96
C SER A 90 1.69 3.46 6.90
N SER A 91 1.32 3.51 5.63
CA SER A 91 2.23 3.18 4.52
C SER A 91 2.08 4.10 3.33
N ASN A 92 3.22 4.48 2.74
CA ASN A 92 3.28 5.26 1.51
C ASN A 92 3.27 4.35 0.28
N LEU A 93 2.48 4.76 -0.71
CA LEU A 93 2.51 4.29 -2.09
C LEU A 93 3.07 5.40 -2.95
N GLU A 94 4.11 5.08 -3.70
CA GLU A 94 4.96 6.07 -4.35
C GLU A 94 4.78 5.95 -5.87
N PRO A 95 4.06 6.87 -6.55
CA PRO A 95 3.75 6.78 -7.98
C PRO A 95 4.98 6.85 -8.88
N TRP A 96 6.08 7.39 -8.37
CA TRP A 96 7.36 7.55 -9.07
C TRP A 96 8.24 6.29 -9.01
N ARG A 97 7.81 5.25 -8.32
CA ARG A 97 8.51 3.96 -8.27
C ARG A 97 8.33 3.21 -9.59
N PRO A 98 9.33 2.44 -10.04
CA PRO A 98 9.18 1.65 -11.26
C PRO A 98 8.07 0.61 -11.08
N ALA A 99 7.21 0.48 -12.09
CA ALA A 99 6.30 -0.64 -12.20
C ALA A 99 7.11 -1.87 -12.67
N ILE A 100 7.22 -2.86 -11.80
CA ILE A 100 7.93 -4.12 -12.00
C ILE A 100 6.97 -5.27 -11.75
N ASP A 101 7.36 -6.50 -12.10
CA ASP A 101 6.51 -7.65 -11.84
C ASP A 101 6.41 -7.99 -10.34
N ASP A 102 5.43 -8.82 -9.98
CA ASP A 102 5.16 -9.16 -8.58
C ASP A 102 6.34 -9.86 -7.88
N PHE A 103 7.12 -10.66 -8.62
CA PHE A 103 8.29 -11.34 -8.07
C PHE A 103 9.42 -10.35 -7.79
N GLU A 104 9.70 -9.45 -8.73
CA GLU A 104 10.69 -8.39 -8.54
C GLU A 104 10.25 -7.42 -7.42
N MET A 105 8.96 -7.12 -7.30
CA MET A 105 8.39 -6.32 -6.19
C MET A 105 8.64 -6.97 -4.83
N PHE A 106 8.45 -8.28 -4.73
CA PHE A 106 8.75 -9.05 -3.53
C PHE A 106 10.24 -9.05 -3.20
N VAL A 107 11.11 -9.32 -4.20
CA VAL A 107 12.57 -9.28 -4.04
C VAL A 107 13.06 -7.90 -3.58
N ALA A 108 12.42 -6.82 -4.05
CA ALA A 108 12.71 -5.45 -3.63
C ALA A 108 12.11 -5.06 -2.27
N GLY A 109 11.55 -6.00 -1.50
CA GLY A 109 10.95 -5.72 -0.19
C GLY A 109 9.75 -4.77 -0.27
N CYS A 110 8.95 -4.88 -1.34
CA CYS A 110 7.79 -4.04 -1.63
C CYS A 110 8.13 -2.53 -1.75
N ASN A 111 9.37 -2.18 -2.07
CA ASN A 111 9.80 -0.79 -2.24
C ASN A 111 10.87 -0.65 -3.35
N PRO A 112 10.47 -0.79 -4.62
CA PRO A 112 11.42 -0.95 -5.72
C PRO A 112 12.16 0.34 -6.07
N GLY A 113 13.33 0.24 -6.70
CA GLY A 113 14.16 1.42 -6.96
C GLY A 113 14.75 2.07 -5.70
N ILE A 114 14.74 1.37 -4.55
CA ILE A 114 15.76 1.62 -3.53
C ILE A 114 17.05 1.02 -4.07
N SER A 115 17.94 1.84 -4.62
CA SER A 115 19.35 1.45 -4.74
C SER A 115 20.00 1.57 -3.36
N GLU A 116 20.83 0.60 -2.98
CA GLU A 116 21.74 0.79 -1.85
C GLU A 116 22.64 1.99 -2.18
N GLY A 117 22.34 3.12 -1.54
CA GLY A 117 23.16 4.33 -1.60
C GLY A 117 23.09 5.12 -2.91
N THR A 118 21.94 5.66 -3.31
CA THR A 118 21.92 6.95 -4.02
C THR A 118 20.60 7.68 -3.76
N GLN A 119 20.70 8.88 -3.19
CA GLN A 119 19.68 9.90 -3.31
C GLN A 119 19.58 10.25 -4.79
N GLN A 120 18.54 9.78 -5.51
CA GLN A 120 18.22 10.40 -6.79
C GLN A 120 17.47 11.69 -6.47
N ALA A 121 18.26 12.75 -6.33
CA ALA A 121 17.79 14.13 -6.36
C ALA A 121 17.24 14.45 -7.76
N ASP A 122 16.30 15.40 -7.76
CA ASP A 122 16.11 16.43 -8.79
C ASP A 122 15.81 15.95 -10.22
N GLU A 123 14.52 15.94 -10.59
CA GLU A 123 14.02 16.38 -11.90
C GLU A 123 12.47 16.36 -11.89
N GLY A 124 11.87 17.47 -11.47
CA GLY A 124 10.45 17.79 -11.70
C GLY A 124 10.31 18.75 -12.89
N PRO A 125 9.22 18.68 -13.69
CA PRO A 125 9.10 19.52 -14.88
C PRO A 125 8.96 21.00 -14.50
N ARG A 126 9.63 21.85 -15.28
CA ARG A 126 9.66 23.32 -15.13
C ARG A 126 8.33 23.97 -15.52
#